data_AF-A0A7X6LR02-F1
#
_entry.id   AF-A0A7X6LR02-F1
#
_cell.length_a   1.000
_cell.length_b   1.000
_cell.length_c   1.000
_cell.angle_alpha   90.00
_cell.angle_beta   90.00
_cell.angle_gamma   90.00
#
_symmetry.space_group_name_H-M   'P 1'
#
loop_
_entity.id
_entity.type
_entity.pdbx_description
1 polymer ?
#
loop_
_entity_poly.entity_id
_entity_poly.type
_entity_poly.pdbx_seq_one_letter_code
_entity_poly.pdbx_strand_id
1 'polypeptide(L)'
;MFTTVMQVCIIVMSVSLLVSLAAVILTKDELSRAVMGDVIFYGMVAVFLVWTLWNSSAIGYEIPILAGLVCGVIPTISMARIISRGRR
;
A
#
# COMPACT_ATOMS: atom_id res chain seq x y z
N MET A 1 -23.84 4.66 -12.62
CA MET A 1 -23.83 3.60 -11.59
C MET A 1 -22.42 3.09 -11.36
N PHE A 2 -21.77 2.42 -12.32
CA PHE A 2 -20.40 1.91 -12.18
C PHE A 2 -19.37 3.00 -11.81
N THR A 3 -19.40 4.14 -12.51
CA THR A 3 -18.52 5.28 -12.24
C THR A 3 -18.69 5.88 -10.84
N THR A 4 -19.92 5.97 -10.36
CA THR A 4 -20.25 6.46 -9.01
C THR A 4 -19.70 5.54 -7.93
N VAL A 5 -19.81 4.22 -8.12
CA VAL A 5 -19.26 3.22 -7.18
C VAL A 5 -17.73 3.35 -7.13
N MET A 6 -17.06 3.47 -8.28
CA MET A 6 -15.60 3.64 -8.31
C MET A 6 -15.13 4.93 -7.64
N GLN A 7 -15.86 6.04 -7.81
CA GLN A 7 -15.58 7.30 -7.11
C GLN A 7 -15.65 7.13 -5.59
N VAL A 8 -16.70 6.50 -5.09
CA VAL A 8 -16.86 6.24 -3.65
C VAL A 8 -15.74 5.34 -3.13
N CYS A 9 -15.37 4.28 -3.87
CA CYS A 9 -14.25 3.41 -3.51
C CYS A 9 -12.94 4.18 -3.39
N ILE A 10 -12.60 5.03 -4.36
CA ILE A 10 -11.37 5.84 -4.32
C ILE A 10 -11.38 6.81 -3.14
N ILE A 11 -12.53 7.42 -2.83
CA ILE A 11 -12.64 8.33 -1.68
C ILE A 11 -12.38 7.56 -0.37
N VAL A 12 -13.03 6.41 -0.19
CA VAL A 12 -12.86 5.58 1.02
C VAL A 12 -11.41 5.10 1.16
N MET A 13 -10.80 4.62 0.08
CA MET A 13 -9.39 4.20 0.07
C MET A 13 -8.44 5.37 0.32
N SER A 14 -8.75 6.56 -0.19
CA SER A 14 -7.93 7.75 0.05
C SER A 14 -8.00 8.19 1.51
N VAL A 15 -9.20 8.16 2.11
CA VAL A 15 -9.39 8.46 3.53
C VAL A 15 -8.67 7.44 4.41
N SER A 16 -8.77 6.14 4.11
CA SER A 16 -8.06 5.12 4.88
C SER A 16 -6.55 5.26 4.79
N LEU A 17 -6.02 5.67 3.63
CA LEU A 17 -4.60 5.94 3.43
C LEU A 17 -4.14 7.14 4.27
N LEU A 18 -4.91 8.23 4.30
CA LEU A 18 -4.63 9.40 5.16
C LEU A 18 -4.66 9.04 6.66
N VAL A 19 -5.63 8.23 7.08
CA VAL A 19 -5.71 7.74 8.47
C VAL A 19 -4.51 6.86 8.80
N SER A 20 -4.09 5.99 7.88
CA SER A 20 -2.90 5.15 8.05
C SER A 20 -1.62 5.99 8.15
N LEU A 21 -1.52 7.07 7.37
CA LEU A 21 -0.39 8.01 7.43
C LEU A 21 -0.34 8.74 8.78
N ALA A 22 -1.49 9.19 9.28
CA ALA A 22 -1.58 9.77 10.62
C ALA A 22 -1.21 8.76 11.72
N ALA A 23 -1.66 7.50 11.57
CA ALA A 23 -1.34 6.43 12.52
C ALA A 23 0.17 6.13 12.59
N VAL A 24 0.90 6.21 11.47
CA VAL A 24 2.37 6.07 11.42
C VAL A 24 3.08 7.15 12.24
N ILE A 25 2.58 8.39 12.21
CA ILE A 25 3.18 9.50 12.95
C ILE A 25 2.90 9.37 14.45
N LEU A 26 1.71 8.87 14.82
CA LEU A 26 1.31 8.70 16.22
C LEU A 26 1.95 7.48 16.90
N THR A 27 2.30 6.44 16.14
CA THR A 27 2.87 5.21 16.71
C THR A 27 4.34 5.39 17.09
N LYS A 28 4.65 5.15 18.38
CA LYS A 28 6.02 5.22 18.91
C LYS A 28 6.80 3.90 18.79
N ASP A 29 6.11 2.77 18.62
CA ASP A 29 6.75 1.46 18.52
C ASP A 29 7.38 1.24 17.15
N GLU A 30 8.67 0.93 17.13
CA GLU A 30 9.46 0.74 15.89
C GLU A 30 8.92 -0.42 15.03
N LEU A 31 8.44 -1.49 15.68
CA LEU A 31 7.85 -2.66 15.03
C LEU A 31 6.51 -2.33 14.37
N SER A 32 5.60 -1.65 15.08
CA SER A 32 4.32 -1.23 14.52
C SER A 32 4.51 -0.24 13.37
N ARG A 33 5.49 0.66 13.48
CA ARG A 33 5.80 1.61 12.42
C ARG A 33 6.30 0.94 11.14
N ALA A 34 7.08 -0.14 11.28
CA ALA A 34 7.54 -0.93 10.13
C ALA A 34 6.37 -1.56 9.38
N VAL A 35 5.45 -2.22 10.09
CA VAL A 35 4.27 -2.87 9.48
C VAL A 35 3.30 -1.84 8.88
N MET A 36 3.14 -0.68 9.51
CA MET A 36 2.29 0.38 8.95
C MET A 36 2.82 0.97 7.64
N GLY A 37 4.14 0.90 7.39
CA GLY A 37 4.72 1.22 6.09
C GLY A 37 4.17 0.32 4.97
N ASP A 38 4.02 -0.97 5.24
CA ASP A 38 3.45 -1.93 4.27
C ASP A 38 1.96 -1.62 3.99
N VAL A 39 1.20 -1.27 5.03
CA VAL A 39 -0.22 -0.91 4.90
C VAL A 39 -0.39 0.30 3.97
N ILE A 40 0.46 1.32 4.11
CA ILE A 40 0.43 2.50 3.23
C ILE A 40 0.81 2.12 1.80
N PHE A 41 1.87 1.33 1.62
CA PHE A 41 2.35 0.93 0.30
C PHE A 41 1.28 0.12 -0.47
N TYR A 42 0.70 -0.90 0.16
CA TYR A 42 -0.39 -1.68 -0.46
C TYR A 42 -1.67 -0.85 -0.65
N GLY A 43 -1.94 0.12 0.24
CA GLY A 43 -3.00 1.10 0.06
C GLY A 43 -2.83 1.94 -1.22
N MET A 44 -1.61 2.40 -1.51
CA MET A 44 -1.30 3.12 -2.76
C MET A 44 -1.50 2.23 -4.00
N VAL A 45 -1.07 0.97 -3.93
CA VAL A 45 -1.25 0.00 -5.03
C VAL A 45 -2.74 -0.25 -5.30
N ALA A 46 -3.57 -0.36 -4.26
CA ALA A 46 -5.01 -0.55 -4.39
C ALA A 46 -5.69 0.65 -5.08
N VAL A 47 -5.34 1.89 -4.70
CA VAL A 47 -5.85 3.11 -5.35
C VAL A 47 -5.44 3.14 -6.82
N PHE A 48 -4.19 2.78 -7.13
CA PHE A 48 -3.71 2.70 -8.50
C PHE A 48 -4.52 1.70 -9.34
N LEU A 49 -4.86 0.54 -8.77
CA LEU A 49 -5.64 -0.50 -9.44
C LEU A 49 -7.07 -0.04 -9.78
N VAL A 50 -7.71 0.75 -8.91
CA VAL A 50 -9.02 1.34 -9.24
C VAL A 50 -8.87 2.44 -10.29
N TRP A 51 -7.75 3.17 -10.31
CA TRP A 51 -7.47 4.17 -11.33
C TRP A 51 -7.28 3.57 -12.74
N THR A 52 -6.67 2.38 -12.86
CA THR A 52 -6.51 1.71 -14.17
C THR A 52 -7.84 1.30 -14.80
N LEU A 53 -8.90 1.13 -13.99
CA LEU A 53 -10.24 0.89 -14.51
C LEU A 53 -10.83 2.10 -15.25
N TRP A 54 -10.38 3.32 -14.94
CA TRP A 54 -10.72 4.51 -15.72
C TRP A 54 -9.78 4.73 -16.89
N ASN A 55 -8.48 4.51 -16.67
CA ASN A 55 -7.46 4.75 -17.66
C ASN A 55 -6.98 3.43 -18.25
N SER A 56 -7.66 2.97 -19.31
CA SER A 56 -7.23 1.79 -20.06
C SER A 56 -5.86 2.03 -20.66
N SER A 57 -4.86 1.39 -20.08
CA SER A 57 -3.48 1.37 -20.56
C SER A 57 -3.01 -0.07 -20.64
N ALA A 58 -2.30 -0.42 -21.71
CA ALA A 58 -1.82 -1.78 -21.95
C ALA A 58 -0.89 -2.29 -20.85
N ILE A 59 -0.23 -1.39 -20.10
CA ILE A 59 0.76 -1.70 -19.05
C ILE A 59 0.19 -1.42 -17.64
N GLY A 60 -1.11 -1.18 -17.52
CA GLY A 60 -1.73 -0.75 -16.26
C GLY A 60 -1.70 -1.83 -15.18
N TYR A 61 -1.76 -3.11 -15.54
CA TYR A 61 -1.88 -4.22 -14.57
C TYR A 61 -0.53 -4.81 -14.16
N GLU A 62 0.48 -4.63 -14.99
CA GLU A 62 1.85 -5.08 -14.76
C GLU A 62 2.50 -4.29 -13.61
N ILE A 63 2.20 -2.99 -13.51
CA ILE A 63 2.70 -2.12 -12.45
C ILE A 63 2.26 -2.60 -11.06
N PRO A 64 0.96 -2.80 -10.73
CA PRO A 64 0.54 -3.25 -9.41
C PRO A 64 1.00 -4.68 -9.10
N ILE A 65 1.15 -5.54 -10.11
CA ILE A 65 1.72 -6.89 -9.94
C ILE A 65 3.19 -6.80 -9.51
N LEU A 66 4.01 -6.02 -10.23
CA LEU A 66 5.42 -5.81 -9.89
C LEU A 66 5.56 -5.09 -8.54
N ALA A 67 4.71 -4.09 -8.29
CA ALA A 67 4.70 -3.35 -7.04
C ALA A 67 4.40 -4.28 -5.85
N GLY A 68 3.36 -5.11 -5.93
CA GLY A 68 3.02 -6.04 -4.86
C GLY A 68 4.07 -7.12 -4.65
N LEU A 69 4.54 -7.75 -5.73
CA LEU A 69 5.40 -8.92 -5.63
C LEU A 69 6.85 -8.57 -5.31
N VAL A 70 7.40 -7.56 -5.98
CA VAL A 70 8.82 -7.20 -5.87
C VAL A 70 9.00 -6.06 -4.88
N CYS A 71 8.27 -4.96 -5.05
CA CYS A 71 8.48 -3.77 -4.23
C CYS A 71 7.80 -3.83 -2.86
N GLY A 72 6.77 -4.65 -2.66
CA GLY A 72 6.10 -4.80 -1.37
C GLY A 72 6.82 -5.80 -0.47
N VAL A 73 7.04 -7.02 -0.97
CA VAL A 73 7.55 -8.13 -0.14
C VAL A 73 9.03 -7.96 0.26
N ILE A 74 9.88 -7.45 -0.64
CA ILE A 74 11.32 -7.34 -0.36
C ILE A 74 11.58 -6.37 0.80
N PRO A 75 11.03 -5.13 0.82
CA PRO A 75 11.23 -4.22 1.93
C PRO A 75 10.73 -4.76 3.27
N THR A 76 9.57 -5.44 3.30
CA THR A 76 9.05 -6.04 4.53
C THR A 76 10.00 -7.08 5.10
N ILE A 77 10.52 -7.98 4.24
CA ILE A 77 11.48 -9.01 4.66
C ILE A 77 12.79 -8.37 5.10
N SER A 78 13.31 -7.40 4.35
CA SER A 78 14.52 -6.66 4.72
C SER A 78 14.38 -5.98 6.08
N MET A 79 13.25 -5.31 6.33
CA MET A 79 12.98 -4.63 7.60
C MET A 79 12.82 -5.63 8.75
N ALA A 80 12.12 -6.76 8.53
CA ALA A 80 12.02 -7.83 9.52
C ALA A 80 13.39 -8.40 9.91
N ARG A 81 14.32 -8.56 8.96
CA ARG A 81 15.69 -9.03 9.21
C ARG A 81 16.54 -8.00 9.95
N ILE A 82 16.37 -6.72 9.67
CA ILE A 82 17.04 -5.63 10.40
C ILE A 82 16.57 -5.63 11.86
N ILE A 83 15.25 -5.70 12.09
CA ILE A 83 14.66 -5.72 13.42
C ILE A 83 15.08 -6.98 14.19
N SER A 84 15.08 -8.15 13.54
CA SER A 84 15.52 -9.41 14.18
C SER A 84 17.05 -9.49 14.38
N ARG A 85 17.81 -8.45 13.97
CA ARG A 85 19.28 -8.42 13.99
C ARG A 85 19.91 -9.65 13.32
N GLY A 86 19.24 -10.19 12.30
CA GLY A 86 19.67 -11.39 11.59
C GLY A 86 19.45 -12.72 12.31
N ARG A 87 18.97 -12.72 13.57
CA ARG A 87 18.53 -13.95 14.25
C ARG A 87 17.31 -14.49 13.52
N ARG A 88 17.37 -15.78 13.17
CA ARG A 88 16.30 -16.51 12.50
C ARG A 88 15.21 -16.87 13.50
#